data_AF-A0A6A4MCB9-F1
#
_entry.id   AF-A0A6A4MCB9-F1
#
_cell.length_a   1.000
_cell.length_b   1.000
_cell.length_c   1.000
_cell.angle_alpha   90.00
_cell.angle_beta   90.00
_cell.angle_gamma   90.00
#
_symmetry.space_group_name_H-M   'P 1'
#
loop_
_entity.id
_entity.type
_entity.pdbx_description
1 polymer ?
#
loop_
_entity_poly.entity_id
_entity_poly.type
_entity_poly.pdbx_seq_one_letter_code
_entity_poly.pdbx_strand_id
1 'polypeptide(L)'
;MESLAQLEALCERLYNSQDSAERAHAENTLKCFSMNVDYISQCQYILDNASTPYALMLASSSLLKQVTEQRLPLQLRLDIRLYLISYLATRGPDLEPFVIGSIIQLFCRVIKFGWLDDDSFRDVVKESMNFLNQVMTNAYLDTSRHPYIHCTFVPWA
;
A
#
# COMPACT_ATOMS: atom_id res chain seq x y z
N MET A 1 -24.34 0.76 -6.37
CA MET A 1 -23.10 0.41 -5.65
C MET A 1 -23.06 -1.11 -5.59
N GLU A 2 -22.12 -1.74 -6.29
CA GLU A 2 -21.79 -3.15 -6.03
C GLU A 2 -21.36 -3.26 -4.57
N SER A 3 -21.83 -4.29 -3.88
CA SER A 3 -21.39 -4.52 -2.50
C SER A 3 -19.89 -4.81 -2.48
N LEU A 4 -19.16 -4.35 -1.45
CA LEU A 4 -17.72 -4.60 -1.32
C LEU A 4 -17.39 -6.09 -1.44
N ALA A 5 -18.23 -6.95 -0.86
CA ALA A 5 -18.10 -8.41 -0.95
C ALA A 5 -18.18 -8.95 -2.39
N GLN A 6 -19.02 -8.36 -3.25
CA GLN A 6 -19.08 -8.74 -4.66
C GLN A 6 -17.81 -8.32 -5.41
N LEU A 7 -17.28 -7.13 -5.11
CA LEU A 7 -16.02 -6.68 -5.68
C LEU A 7 -14.86 -7.59 -5.27
N GLU A 8 -14.79 -7.96 -3.99
CA GLU A 8 -13.78 -8.90 -3.49
C GLU A 8 -13.87 -10.24 -4.21
N ALA A 9 -15.08 -10.79 -4.42
CA ALA A 9 -15.28 -12.01 -5.17
C ALA A 9 -14.84 -11.89 -6.65
N LEU A 10 -15.05 -10.73 -7.29
CA LEU A 10 -14.55 -10.47 -8.64
C LEU A 10 -13.02 -10.41 -8.67
N CYS A 11 -12.39 -9.78 -7.67
CA CYS A 11 -10.93 -9.75 -7.56
C CYS A 11 -10.35 -11.15 -7.37
N GLU A 12 -10.95 -11.99 -6.52
CA GLU A 12 -10.56 -13.39 -6.38
C GLU A 12 -10.57 -14.12 -7.72
N ARG A 13 -11.65 -13.99 -8.50
CA ARG A 13 -11.75 -14.61 -9.84
C ARG A 13 -10.71 -14.04 -10.82
N LEU A 14 -10.42 -12.75 -10.74
CA LEU A 14 -9.43 -12.10 -11.59
C LEU A 14 -8.02 -12.69 -11.41
N TYR A 15 -7.63 -13.01 -10.18
CA TYR A 15 -6.28 -13.50 -9.87
C TYR A 15 -6.17 -15.02 -9.74
N ASN A 16 -7.24 -15.73 -9.36
CA ASN A 16 -7.20 -17.17 -9.07
C ASN A 16 -7.96 -18.06 -10.07
N SER A 17 -8.86 -17.53 -10.92
CA SER A 17 -9.62 -18.38 -11.85
C SER A 17 -8.72 -18.96 -12.96
N GLN A 18 -8.88 -20.25 -13.22
CA GLN A 18 -8.23 -20.95 -14.34
C GLN A 18 -9.03 -20.81 -15.65
N ASP A 19 -10.30 -20.40 -15.57
CA ASP A 19 -11.13 -20.14 -16.74
C ASP A 19 -10.86 -18.72 -17.28
N SER A 20 -10.35 -18.67 -18.51
CA SER A 20 -10.08 -17.42 -19.20
C SER A 20 -11.33 -16.55 -19.41
N ALA A 21 -12.51 -17.13 -19.60
CA ALA A 21 -13.75 -16.38 -19.81
C ALA A 21 -14.19 -15.70 -18.51
N GLU A 22 -14.10 -16.40 -17.37
CA GLU A 22 -14.40 -15.82 -16.07
C GLU A 22 -13.44 -14.70 -15.69
N ARG A 23 -12.14 -14.92 -15.92
CA ARG A 23 -11.11 -13.91 -15.65
C ARG A 23 -11.31 -12.67 -16.51
N ALA A 24 -11.61 -12.84 -17.81
CA ALA A 24 -11.91 -11.74 -18.71
C ALA A 24 -13.20 -10.98 -18.32
N HIS A 25 -14.21 -11.68 -17.81
CA HIS A 25 -15.42 -11.03 -17.30
C HIS A 25 -15.12 -10.18 -16.07
N ALA A 26 -14.40 -10.72 -15.08
CA ALA A 26 -13.98 -9.98 -13.90
C ALA A 26 -13.12 -8.76 -14.27
N GLU A 27 -12.16 -8.94 -15.17
CA GLU A 27 -11.31 -7.84 -15.66
C GLU A 27 -12.12 -6.73 -16.32
N ASN A 28 -13.05 -7.07 -17.21
CA ASN A 28 -13.89 -6.08 -17.90
C ASN A 28 -14.75 -5.27 -16.92
N THR A 29 -15.29 -5.92 -15.89
CA THR A 29 -16.07 -5.25 -14.85
C THR A 29 -15.20 -4.31 -14.01
N LEU A 30 -14.02 -4.77 -13.59
CA LEU A 30 -13.10 -4.01 -12.72
C LEU A 30 -12.28 -2.95 -13.47
N LYS A 31 -12.28 -2.95 -14.81
CA LYS A 31 -11.45 -2.05 -15.62
C LYS A 31 -11.72 -0.57 -15.36
N CYS A 32 -12.96 -0.21 -15.03
CA CYS A 32 -13.41 1.16 -14.81
C CYS A 32 -12.58 1.88 -13.73
N PHE A 33 -12.17 1.17 -12.67
CA PHE A 33 -11.34 1.67 -11.58
C PHE A 33 -10.01 2.25 -12.06
N SER A 34 -9.45 1.70 -13.15
CA SER A 34 -8.18 2.16 -13.69
C SER A 34 -8.31 3.22 -14.79
N MET A 35 -9.51 3.42 -15.33
CA MET A 35 -9.75 4.29 -16.48
C MET A 35 -10.36 5.64 -16.12
N ASN A 36 -11.10 5.74 -15.03
CA ASN A 36 -11.78 6.98 -14.64
C ASN A 36 -11.35 7.47 -13.24
N VAL A 37 -10.78 8.68 -13.17
CA VAL A 37 -10.32 9.35 -11.93
C VAL A 37 -11.40 9.53 -10.87
N ASP A 38 -12.68 9.52 -11.26
CA ASP A 38 -13.80 9.57 -10.33
C ASP A 38 -13.79 8.38 -9.36
N TYR A 39 -13.11 7.28 -9.73
CA TYR A 39 -12.95 6.09 -8.89
C TYR A 39 -11.76 6.16 -7.94
N ILE A 40 -10.97 7.23 -7.90
CA ILE A 40 -9.83 7.37 -6.96
C ILE A 40 -10.31 7.22 -5.52
N SER A 41 -11.38 7.94 -5.14
CA SER A 41 -11.96 7.84 -3.79
C SER A 41 -12.51 6.44 -3.50
N GLN A 42 -13.02 5.75 -4.52
CA GLN A 42 -13.48 4.37 -4.38
C GLN A 42 -12.31 3.39 -4.19
N CYS A 43 -11.18 3.60 -4.86
CA CYS A 43 -9.96 2.82 -4.63
C CYS A 43 -9.43 3.01 -3.19
N GLN A 44 -9.44 4.24 -2.67
CA GLN A 44 -9.09 4.51 -1.27
C GLN A 44 -10.07 3.83 -0.31
N TYR A 45 -11.38 3.89 -0.59
CA TYR A 45 -12.39 3.16 0.18
C TYR A 45 -12.12 1.64 0.20
N ILE A 46 -11.75 1.05 -0.94
CA ILE A 46 -11.40 -0.38 -1.01
C ILE A 46 -10.15 -0.66 -0.18
N LEU A 47 -9.11 0.16 -0.27
CA LEU A 47 -7.91 0.00 0.54
C LEU A 47 -8.21 0.05 2.05
N ASP A 48 -9.12 0.92 2.48
CA ASP A 48 -9.42 1.09 3.90
C ASP A 48 -10.34 -0.01 4.47
N ASN A 49 -11.19 -0.62 3.63
CA ASN A 49 -12.29 -1.48 4.08
C ASN A 49 -12.25 -2.92 3.57
N ALA A 50 -11.48 -3.23 2.52
CA ALA A 50 -11.42 -4.58 1.99
C ALA A 50 -10.66 -5.52 2.93
N SER A 51 -11.16 -6.74 2.99
CA SER A 51 -10.62 -7.85 3.77
C SER A 51 -9.72 -8.75 2.94
N THR A 52 -9.88 -8.78 1.61
CA THR A 52 -9.10 -9.64 0.72
C THR A 52 -7.88 -8.93 0.14
N PRO A 53 -6.70 -9.58 0.11
CA PRO A 53 -5.49 -8.96 -0.38
C PRO A 53 -5.53 -8.69 -1.89
N TYR A 54 -6.34 -9.43 -2.65
CA TYR A 54 -6.55 -9.20 -4.07
C TYR A 54 -7.37 -7.93 -4.36
N ALA A 55 -8.34 -7.57 -3.51
CA ALA A 55 -9.06 -6.31 -3.65
C ALA A 55 -8.13 -5.11 -3.35
N LEU A 56 -7.26 -5.23 -2.34
CA LEU A 56 -6.23 -4.23 -2.05
C LEU A 56 -5.26 -4.08 -3.24
N MET A 57 -4.83 -5.20 -3.82
CA MET A 57 -3.95 -5.19 -5.00
C MET A 57 -4.63 -4.56 -6.22
N LEU A 58 -5.92 -4.83 -6.47
CA LEU A 58 -6.71 -4.18 -7.53
C LEU A 58 -6.73 -2.66 -7.32
N ALA A 59 -7.12 -2.19 -6.14
CA ALA A 59 -7.21 -0.76 -5.83
C ALA A 59 -5.86 -0.05 -6.01
N SER A 60 -4.79 -0.63 -5.45
CA SER A 60 -3.41 -0.15 -5.59
C SER A 60 -2.96 -0.07 -7.05
N SER A 61 -3.21 -1.13 -7.83
CA SER A 61 -2.85 -1.19 -9.26
C SER A 61 -3.65 -0.20 -10.11
N SER A 62 -4.91 0.02 -9.77
CA SER A 62 -5.77 0.99 -10.45
C SER A 62 -5.30 2.42 -10.22
N LEU A 63 -5.01 2.79 -8.97
CA LEU A 63 -4.41 4.08 -8.62
C LEU A 63 -3.06 4.27 -9.31
N LEU A 64 -2.22 3.23 -9.37
CA LEU A 64 -0.91 3.28 -10.04
C LEU A 64 -1.06 3.64 -11.52
N LYS A 65 -2.03 3.01 -12.18
CA LYS A 65 -2.33 3.28 -13.59
C LYS A 65 -2.86 4.70 -13.78
N GLN A 66 -3.79 5.15 -12.94
CA GLN A 66 -4.33 6.52 -13.01
C GLN A 66 -3.26 7.60 -12.81
N VAL A 67 -2.40 7.47 -11.79
CA VAL A 67 -1.29 8.38 -11.53
C VAL A 67 -0.28 8.40 -12.68
N THR A 68 -0.10 7.27 -13.37
CA THR A 68 0.88 7.14 -14.47
C THR A 68 0.35 7.67 -15.79
N GLU A 69 -0.89 7.33 -16.15
CA GLU A 69 -1.46 7.59 -17.47
C GLU A 69 -2.21 8.93 -17.53
N GLN A 70 -2.66 9.46 -16.39
CA GLN A 70 -3.50 10.64 -16.33
C GLN A 70 -2.79 11.82 -15.68
N ARG A 71 -3.05 13.03 -16.19
CA ARG A 71 -2.55 14.27 -15.59
C ARG A 71 -3.45 14.70 -14.43
N LEU A 72 -3.24 14.08 -13.27
CA LEU A 72 -3.97 14.44 -12.06
C LEU A 72 -3.58 15.85 -11.58
N PRO A 73 -4.52 16.64 -11.04
CA PRO A 73 -4.23 17.91 -10.40
C PRO A 73 -3.15 17.78 -9.32
N LEU A 74 -2.32 18.81 -9.13
CA LEU A 74 -1.24 18.81 -8.13
C LEU A 74 -1.75 18.44 -6.74
N GLN A 75 -2.83 19.09 -6.28
CA GLN A 75 -3.41 18.84 -4.97
C GLN A 75 -3.80 17.37 -4.78
N LEU A 76 -4.46 16.78 -5.78
CA LEU A 76 -4.87 15.37 -5.72
C LEU A 76 -3.67 14.43 -5.61
N ARG A 77 -2.54 14.74 -6.26
CA ARG A 77 -1.30 13.94 -6.14
C ARG A 77 -0.67 14.08 -4.75
N LEU A 78 -0.72 15.27 -4.15
CA LEU A 78 -0.28 15.48 -2.76
C LEU A 78 -1.15 14.70 -1.78
N ASP A 79 -2.48 14.72 -1.97
CA ASP A 79 -3.43 14.01 -1.12
C ASP A 79 -3.23 12.49 -1.22
N ILE A 80 -3.03 11.95 -2.43
CA ILE A 80 -2.69 10.54 -2.64
C ILE A 80 -1.36 10.20 -1.94
N ARG A 81 -0.32 11.04 -2.05
CA ARG A 81 0.95 10.82 -1.36
C ARG A 81 0.76 10.69 0.15
N LEU A 82 0.07 11.65 0.74
CA LEU A 82 -0.17 11.71 2.19
C LEU A 82 -0.99 10.51 2.67
N TYR A 83 -2.01 10.12 1.89
CA TYR A 83 -2.81 8.94 2.15
C TYR A 83 -1.93 7.68 2.17
N LEU A 84 -1.11 7.46 1.14
CA LEU A 84 -0.31 6.23 1.02
C LEU A 84 0.73 6.08 2.13
N ILE A 85 1.41 7.16 2.51
CA ILE A 85 2.39 7.08 3.61
C ILE A 85 1.70 6.81 4.95
N SER A 86 0.54 7.43 5.18
CA SER A 86 -0.26 7.18 6.39
C SER A 86 -0.81 5.76 6.42
N TYR A 87 -1.25 5.25 5.28
CA TYR A 87 -1.76 3.89 5.12
C TYR A 87 -0.66 2.86 5.39
N LEU A 88 0.54 3.02 4.80
CA LEU A 88 1.67 2.13 5.05
C LEU A 88 2.12 2.18 6.52
N ALA A 89 2.11 3.35 7.15
CA ALA A 89 2.52 3.49 8.55
C ALA A 89 1.54 2.81 9.53
N THR A 90 0.24 2.79 9.20
CA THR A 90 -0.81 2.30 10.11
C THR A 90 -1.22 0.85 9.83
N ARG A 91 -1.35 0.47 8.55
CA ARG A 91 -1.83 -0.85 8.11
C ARG A 91 -0.71 -1.76 7.65
N GLY A 92 0.45 -1.20 7.26
CA GLY A 92 1.57 -1.93 6.65
C GLY A 92 1.95 -3.24 7.34
N PRO A 93 2.07 -3.31 8.68
CA PRO A 93 2.45 -4.55 9.38
C PRO A 93 1.47 -5.72 9.22
N ASP A 94 0.19 -5.45 8.94
CA ASP A 94 -0.87 -6.46 8.83
C ASP A 94 -1.09 -6.95 7.38
N LEU A 95 -0.38 -6.35 6.41
CA LEU A 95 -0.61 -6.61 4.99
C LEU A 95 0.27 -7.73 4.44
N GLU A 96 -0.27 -8.45 3.45
CA GLU A 96 0.49 -9.41 2.69
C GLU A 96 1.68 -8.75 1.96
N PRO A 97 2.86 -9.38 1.91
CA PRO A 97 4.07 -8.77 1.33
C PRO A 97 3.90 -8.26 -0.10
N PHE A 98 3.12 -8.98 -0.92
CA PHE A 98 2.87 -8.57 -2.30
C PHE A 98 1.97 -7.33 -2.39
N VAL A 99 1.03 -7.17 -1.46
CA VAL A 99 0.17 -5.99 -1.37
C VAL A 99 1.02 -4.79 -0.94
N ILE A 100 1.87 -4.96 0.07
CA ILE A 100 2.84 -3.93 0.50
C ILE A 100 3.70 -3.49 -0.69
N GLY A 101 4.26 -4.44 -1.44
CA GLY A 101 5.06 -4.16 -2.64
C GLY A 101 4.30 -3.32 -3.67
N SER A 102 3.03 -3.64 -3.94
CA SER A 102 2.19 -2.86 -4.88
C SER A 102 1.97 -1.42 -4.40
N ILE A 103 1.73 -1.21 -3.11
CA ILE A 103 1.46 0.12 -2.53
C ILE A 103 2.74 0.96 -2.50
N ILE A 104 3.87 0.35 -2.16
CA ILE A 104 5.19 1.01 -2.24
C ILE A 104 5.48 1.42 -3.69
N GLN A 105 5.18 0.56 -4.66
CA GLN A 105 5.37 0.88 -6.08
C GLN A 105 4.52 2.08 -6.50
N LEU A 106 3.26 2.13 -6.08
CA LEU A 106 2.37 3.28 -6.27
C LEU A 106 2.94 4.54 -5.62
N PHE A 107 3.37 4.46 -4.37
CA PHE A 107 3.95 5.60 -3.64
C PHE A 107 5.18 6.15 -4.36
N CYS A 108 6.14 5.29 -4.70
CA CYS A 108 7.33 5.67 -5.46
C CYS A 108 6.98 6.30 -6.81
N ARG A 109 5.93 5.82 -7.48
CA ARG A 109 5.44 6.41 -8.74
C ARG A 109 4.93 7.83 -8.52
N VAL A 110 4.12 8.06 -7.49
CA VAL A 110 3.60 9.39 -7.13
C VAL A 110 4.74 10.36 -6.86
N ILE A 111 5.71 9.96 -6.01
CA ILE A 111 6.90 10.76 -5.70
C ILE A 111 7.67 11.12 -6.97
N LYS A 112 7.98 10.13 -7.82
CA LYS A 112 8.75 10.34 -9.05
C LYS A 112 8.09 11.35 -9.97
N PHE A 113 6.77 11.27 -10.14
CA PHE A 113 6.02 12.18 -11.00
C PHE A 113 5.84 13.58 -10.41
N GLY A 114 5.82 13.71 -9.08
CA GLY A 114 5.70 15.00 -8.39
C GLY A 114 7.03 15.70 -8.07
N TRP A 115 8.17 15.01 -8.23
CA TRP A 115 9.48 15.45 -7.73
C TRP A 115 9.93 16.85 -8.17
N LEU A 116 9.55 17.25 -9.39
CA LEU A 116 9.89 18.56 -9.96
C LEU A 116 8.75 19.59 -9.84
N ASP A 117 7.56 19.17 -9.45
CA ASP A 117 6.39 20.03 -9.40
C ASP A 117 6.27 20.78 -8.09
N ASP A 118 6.60 20.13 -6.96
CA ASP A 118 6.49 20.71 -5.62
C ASP A 118 7.52 20.08 -4.67
N ASP A 119 8.15 20.89 -3.81
CA ASP A 119 9.18 20.44 -2.87
C ASP A 119 8.60 19.47 -1.81
N SER A 120 7.30 19.52 -1.55
CA SER A 120 6.63 18.60 -0.62
C SER A 120 6.82 17.13 -1.03
N PHE A 121 7.02 16.81 -2.31
CA PHE A 121 7.31 15.44 -2.74
C PHE A 121 8.69 14.95 -2.30
N ARG A 122 9.60 15.85 -1.91
CA ARG A 122 10.96 15.52 -1.46
C ARG A 122 11.03 15.25 0.03
N ASP A 123 10.01 15.67 0.79
CA ASP A 123 9.88 15.39 2.22
C ASP A 123 9.85 13.88 2.52
N VAL A 124 9.49 13.06 1.53
CA VAL A 124 9.53 11.60 1.62
C VAL A 124 10.84 11.03 2.16
N VAL A 125 11.98 11.67 1.85
CA VAL A 125 13.30 11.22 2.34
C VAL A 125 13.37 11.41 3.86
N LYS A 126 12.91 12.56 4.35
CA LYS A 126 12.85 12.88 5.77
C LYS A 126 11.84 12.00 6.50
N GLU A 127 10.66 11.80 5.92
CA GLU A 127 9.60 10.96 6.48
C GLU A 127 10.04 9.50 6.59
N SER A 128 10.68 8.97 5.55
CA SER A 128 11.22 7.60 5.55
C SER A 128 12.33 7.44 6.60
N MET A 129 13.20 8.44 6.75
CA MET A 129 14.27 8.39 7.75
C MET A 129 13.72 8.46 9.17
N ASN A 130 12.70 9.28 9.41
CA ASN A 130 11.99 9.32 10.69
C ASN A 130 11.35 7.97 11.02
N PHE A 131 10.70 7.32 10.04
CA PHE A 131 10.11 6.00 10.21
C PHE A 131 11.16 4.95 10.61
N LEU A 132 12.28 4.88 9.89
CA LEU A 132 13.38 3.95 10.21
C LEU A 132 13.97 4.20 11.61
N ASN A 133 14.15 5.46 11.99
CA ASN A 133 14.66 5.83 13.31
C ASN A 133 13.71 5.44 14.46
N GLN A 134 12.40 5.52 14.24
CA GLN A 134 11.40 5.08 15.22
C GLN A 134 11.45 3.56 15.43
N VAL A 135 11.56 2.78 14.35
CA VAL A 135 11.70 1.31 14.44
C VAL A 135 12.95 0.92 15.23
N MET A 136 14.09 1.56 14.95
CA MET A 136 15.32 1.31 15.70
C MET A 136 15.17 1.65 17.18
N THR A 137 14.60 2.81 17.50
CA THR A 137 14.39 3.25 18.90
C THR A 137 13.49 2.28 19.66
N ASN A 138 12.41 1.80 19.04
CA ASN A 138 11.50 0.82 19.65
C ASN A 138 12.18 -0.54 19.87
N ALA A 139 13.03 -1.01 18.95
CA ALA A 139 13.77 -2.27 19.11
C ALA A 139 14.81 -2.20 20.25
N TYR A 140 15.45 -1.04 20.46
CA TYR A 140 16.35 -0.82 21.61
C TYR A 140 15.59 -0.78 22.95
N LEU A 141 14.35 -0.28 22.96
CA LEU A 141 13.51 -0.28 24.16
C LEU A 141 12.92 -1.66 24.49
N ASP A 142 12.74 -2.53 23.48
CA ASP A 142 12.28 -3.91 23.68
C ASP A 142 13.40 -4.81 24.22
N THR A 143 14.63 -4.63 23.73
CA THR A 143 15.82 -5.33 24.28
C THR A 143 16.20 -4.91 25.70
N SER A 144 15.79 -3.73 26.15
CA SER A 144 15.98 -3.27 27.53
C SER A 144 14.86 -3.67 28.50
N ARG A 145 13.81 -4.37 28.03
CA ARG A 145 12.72 -4.93 28.85
C ARG A 145 12.93 -6.37 29.31
N HIS A 146 14.05 -7.03 28.96
CA HIS A 146 14.48 -8.27 29.62
C HIS A 146 15.65 -8.01 30.58
N PRO A 147 15.41 -7.56 31.82
CA PRO A 147 16.37 -7.82 32.88
C PRO A 147 16.26 -9.31 33.23
N TYR A 148 17.40 -9.96 33.46
CA TYR A 148 17.53 -11.35 33.94
C TYR A 148 17.46 -12.46 32.88
N ILE A 149 18.54 -12.62 32.10
CA ILE A 149 19.11 -13.97 31.91
C ILE A 149 20.56 -13.90 32.37
N HIS A 150 20.75 -14.26 33.64
CA HIS A 150 22.05 -14.43 34.28
C HIS A 150 22.71 -15.68 33.68
N CYS A 151 23.44 -15.53 32.57
CA CYS A 151 24.24 -16.63 32.03
C CYS A 151 25.55 -16.71 32.84
N THR A 152 25.55 -17.52 33.90
CA THR A 152 26.75 -17.85 34.66
C THR A 152 27.78 -18.49 33.75
N PHE A 153 28.90 -17.80 33.61
CA PHE A 153 30.11 -18.24 32.94
C PHE A 153 30.62 -19.52 33.61
N VAL A 154 30.55 -20.66 32.92
CA VAL A 154 31.28 -21.88 33.30
C VAL A 154 32.53 -21.95 32.43
N PRO A 155 33.74 -21.77 32.97
CA PRO A 155 34.97 -21.90 32.19
C PRO A 155 35.25 -23.38 31.95
N TRP A 156 35.39 -23.77 30.68
CA TRP A 156 35.86 -25.10 30.31
C TRP A 156 37.33 -25.28 30.70
N ALA A 157 37.59 -26.41 31.35
CA ALA A 157 38.90 -27.03 31.51
C ALA A 157 39.38 -27.67 30.20
#